data_AF-A0AAD7Z819-F1
#
_entry.id   AF-A0AAD7Z819-F1
#
_cell.length_a   1.000
_cell.length_b   1.000
_cell.length_c   1.000
_cell.angle_alpha   90.00
_cell.angle_beta   90.00
_cell.angle_gamma   90.00
#
_symmetry.space_group_name_H-M   'P 1'
#
loop_
_entity.id
_entity.type
_entity.pdbx_description
1 polymer ?
#
loop_
_entity_poly.entity_id
_entity_poly.type
_entity_poly.pdbx_seq_one_letter_code
_entity_poly.pdbx_strand_id
1 'polypeptide(L)'
;FSSVVPLHSGNRDRKERKHYTDDWALGDEEIEGRRSFRLEDKMESDRFPQCFVKEMLGIDFNLSYLQRHGFSTPLLFRDKTVLD
;
A
#
# COMPACT_ATOMS: atom_id res chain seq x y z
N PHE A 1 51.30 -42.67 23.78
CA PHE A 1 50.84 -41.33 23.40
C PHE A 1 49.41 -41.41 22.89
N SER A 2 48.44 -41.00 23.71
CA SER A 2 47.13 -40.54 23.25
C SER A 2 46.51 -39.76 24.40
N SER A 3 46.67 -38.45 24.36
CA SER A 3 46.11 -37.52 25.33
C SER A 3 44.60 -37.37 25.09
N VAL A 4 43.81 -37.68 26.11
CA VAL A 4 42.37 -37.44 26.11
C VAL A 4 42.14 -35.94 26.33
N VAL A 5 41.57 -35.25 25.33
CA VAL A 5 41.20 -33.82 25.44
C VAL A 5 39.77 -33.73 26.01
N PRO A 6 39.50 -32.97 27.09
CA PRO A 6 38.15 -32.82 27.61
C PRO A 6 37.36 -31.80 26.78
N LEU A 7 36.12 -32.17 26.44
CA LEU A 7 35.13 -31.33 25.78
C LEU A 7 34.70 -30.20 26.73
N HIS A 8 35.26 -29.00 26.57
CA HIS A 8 34.77 -27.83 27.28
C HIS A 8 33.61 -27.22 26.49
N SER A 9 32.42 -27.42 27.03
CA SER A 9 31.16 -26.79 26.64
C SER A 9 31.35 -25.26 26.59
N GLY A 10 31.59 -24.74 25.39
CA GLY A 10 31.60 -23.32 25.12
C GLY A 10 30.22 -22.76 25.39
N ASN A 11 30.10 -22.04 26.50
CA ASN A 11 28.94 -21.27 26.88
C ASN A 11 28.64 -20.30 25.72
N ARG A 12 27.61 -20.59 24.94
CA ARG A 12 27.16 -19.70 23.86
C ARG A 12 26.76 -18.40 24.55
N ASP A 13 27.53 -17.34 24.32
CA ASP A 13 27.16 -15.99 24.74
C ASP A 13 25.70 -15.76 24.36
N ARG A 14 24.84 -15.74 25.38
CA ARG A 14 23.42 -15.52 25.22
C ARG A 14 23.28 -14.07 24.83
N LYS A 15 23.35 -13.79 23.53
CA LYS A 15 23.03 -12.49 22.93
C LYS A 15 21.73 -12.04 23.57
N GLU A 16 21.81 -11.02 24.41
CA GLU A 16 20.63 -10.45 25.05
C GLU A 16 19.66 -10.10 23.92
N ARG A 17 18.44 -10.65 24.00
CA ARG A 17 17.37 -10.27 23.09
C ARG A 17 17.21 -8.78 23.26
N LYS A 18 17.32 -8.02 22.17
CA LYS A 18 17.04 -6.59 22.17
C LYS A 18 15.67 -6.41 22.80
N HIS A 19 15.62 -5.85 24.01
CA HIS A 19 14.39 -5.29 24.52
C HIS A 19 14.15 -4.07 23.64
N TYR A 20 13.19 -4.17 22.72
CA TYR A 20 12.63 -3.00 22.09
C TYR A 20 12.05 -2.18 23.24
N THR A 21 12.73 -1.09 23.61
CA THR A 21 12.15 -0.11 24.49
C THR A 21 10.85 0.37 23.86
N ASP A 22 9.85 0.62 24.69
CA ASP A 22 8.53 1.12 24.31
C ASP A 22 8.60 2.58 23.79
N ASP A 23 9.74 2.97 23.21
CA ASP A 23 10.05 4.30 22.68
C ASP A 23 9.28 4.61 21.38
N TRP A 24 8.40 3.70 20.93
CA TRP A 24 7.32 4.08 20.03
C TRP A 24 6.50 5.25 20.60
N ALA A 25 6.43 5.39 21.92
CA ALA A 25 5.67 6.45 22.58
C ALA A 25 6.44 7.78 22.77
N LEU A 26 7.72 7.88 22.38
CA LEU A 26 8.52 9.12 22.53
C LEU A 26 8.83 9.81 21.18
N GLY A 27 8.17 9.39 20.10
CA GLY A 27 8.29 10.00 18.76
C GLY A 27 7.05 10.77 18.30
N ASP A 28 6.22 11.28 19.21
CA ASP A 28 4.87 11.79 18.90
C ASP A 28 4.75 13.34 18.84
N GLU A 29 5.79 14.04 18.38
CA GLU A 29 5.63 15.49 18.06
C GLU A 29 5.81 15.82 16.57
N GLU A 30 6.28 14.87 15.76
CA GLU A 30 6.50 15.07 14.33
C GLU A 30 5.92 13.90 13.53
N ILE A 31 4.59 13.79 13.49
CA ILE A 31 3.94 12.96 12.47
C ILE A 31 4.32 13.52 11.09
N GLU A 32 5.27 12.85 10.45
CA GLU A 32 5.49 12.91 9.01
C GLU A 32 4.20 12.38 8.35
N GLY A 33 3.32 13.33 7.96
CA GLY A 33 1.92 13.04 7.67
C GLY A 33 0.95 14.17 8.03
N ARG A 34 1.41 15.25 8.69
CA ARG A 34 0.64 16.50 8.71
C ARG A 34 0.33 16.90 7.27
N ARG A 35 -0.96 17.05 6.96
CA ARG A 35 -1.43 17.61 5.67
C ARG A 35 -0.80 18.99 5.49
N SER A 36 0.25 19.04 4.67
CA SER A 36 0.93 20.29 4.26
C SER A 36 0.11 21.08 3.24
N PHE A 37 -0.99 20.49 2.75
CA PHE A 37 -1.91 21.09 1.79
C PHE A 37 -3.34 21.07 2.33
N ARG A 38 -4.13 22.06 1.92
CA ARG A 38 -5.59 22.09 2.12
C ARG A 38 -6.28 21.28 1.04
N LEU A 39 -7.26 20.48 1.43
CA LEU A 39 -8.00 19.62 0.49
C LEU A 39 -8.96 20.47 -0.35
N GLU A 40 -9.56 21.47 0.26
CA GLU A 40 -10.49 22.42 -0.33
C GLU A 40 -9.84 23.12 -1.53
N ASP A 41 -8.60 23.60 -1.36
CA ASP A 41 -7.79 24.19 -2.43
C ASP A 41 -7.51 23.24 -3.60
N LYS A 42 -7.64 21.92 -3.41
CA LYS A 42 -7.50 20.91 -4.48
C LYS A 42 -8.84 20.60 -5.13
N MET A 43 -9.93 20.58 -4.35
CA MET A 43 -11.28 20.32 -4.85
C MET A 43 -11.83 21.47 -5.70
N GLU A 44 -11.51 22.71 -5.34
CA GLU A 44 -11.97 23.92 -6.04
C GLU A 44 -11.02 24.37 -7.18
N SER A 45 -9.88 23.71 -7.35
CA SER A 45 -8.82 24.13 -8.26
C SER A 45 -8.98 23.55 -9.65
N ASP A 46 -8.99 24.40 -10.67
CA ASP A 46 -9.01 24.02 -12.10
C ASP A 46 -7.70 23.39 -12.64
N ARG A 47 -6.71 23.14 -11.78
CA ARG A 47 -5.40 22.54 -12.16
C ARG A 47 -5.48 21.06 -12.56
N PHE A 48 -6.62 20.40 -12.36
CA PHE A 48 -6.83 19.00 -12.71
C PHE A 48 -7.95 18.83 -13.75
N PRO A 49 -7.85 19.44 -14.95
CA PRO A 49 -8.91 19.40 -15.95
C PRO A 49 -8.99 18.06 -16.69
N GLN A 50 -8.07 17.14 -16.43
CA GLN A 50 -7.95 15.90 -17.20
C GLN A 50 -9.11 14.95 -16.90
N CYS A 51 -9.74 14.43 -17.95
CA CYS A 51 -10.73 13.37 -17.86
C CYS A 51 -10.11 12.07 -18.38
N PHE A 52 -9.78 11.15 -17.46
CA PHE A 52 -9.23 9.83 -17.80
C PHE A 52 -10.29 8.73 -17.84
N VAL A 53 -11.53 9.05 -17.47
CA VAL A 53 -12.64 8.09 -17.44
C VAL A 53 -13.32 7.99 -18.79
N LYS A 54 -13.62 6.76 -19.20
CA LYS A 54 -14.54 6.49 -20.31
C LYS A 54 -15.92 6.19 -19.76
N GLU A 55 -16.89 7.03 -20.12
CA GLU A 55 -18.29 6.75 -19.85
C GLU A 55 -18.78 5.61 -20.76
N MET A 56 -19.53 4.67 -20.19
CA MET A 56 -20.01 3.50 -20.91
C MET A 56 -21.35 3.03 -20.37
N LEU A 57 -22.18 2.44 -21.23
CA LEU A 57 -23.38 1.74 -20.82
C LEU A 57 -23.01 0.34 -20.30
N GLY A 58 -23.72 -0.15 -19.28
CA GLY A 58 -23.49 -1.48 -18.73
C GLY A 58 -23.58 -2.59 -19.78
N ILE A 59 -24.54 -2.49 -20.71
CA ILE A 59 -24.74 -3.43 -21.83
C ILE A 59 -23.49 -3.62 -22.72
N ASP A 60 -22.64 -2.59 -22.82
CA ASP A 60 -21.45 -2.62 -23.65
C ASP A 60 -20.24 -3.21 -22.91
N PHE A 61 -20.32 -3.32 -21.58
CA PHE A 61 -19.27 -3.91 -20.75
C PHE A 61 -19.40 -5.43 -20.67
N ASN A 62 -18.87 -6.11 -21.68
CA ASN A 62 -18.88 -7.57 -21.77
C ASN A 62 -17.48 -8.15 -22.01
N LEU A 63 -17.38 -9.47 -21.97
CA LEU A 63 -16.10 -10.17 -22.15
C LEU A 63 -15.44 -9.87 -23.51
N SER A 64 -16.24 -9.73 -24.58
CA SER A 64 -15.71 -9.41 -25.91
C SER A 64 -15.07 -8.02 -25.94
N TYR A 65 -15.68 -7.04 -25.26
CA TYR A 65 -15.10 -5.72 -25.09
C TYR A 65 -13.76 -5.80 -24.34
N LEU A 66 -13.72 -6.51 -23.20
CA LEU A 66 -12.49 -6.68 -22.40
C LEU A 66 -11.37 -7.38 -23.17
N GLN A 67 -11.67 -8.44 -23.92
CA GLN A 67 -10.66 -9.17 -24.71
C GLN A 67 -10.09 -8.29 -25.83
N ARG A 68 -10.92 -7.43 -26.44
CA ARG A 68 -10.51 -6.56 -27.54
C ARG A 68 -9.72 -5.33 -27.08
N HIS A 69 -10.12 -4.74 -25.95
CA HIS A 69 -9.63 -3.43 -25.51
C HIS A 69 -8.78 -3.49 -24.23
N GLY A 70 -8.78 -4.62 -23.53
CA GLY A 70 -8.21 -4.74 -22.19
C GLY A 70 -9.03 -3.97 -21.15
N PHE A 71 -8.43 -3.79 -19.97
CA PHE A 71 -9.00 -3.01 -18.87
C PHE A 71 -8.00 -1.97 -18.35
N SER A 72 -7.46 -1.16 -19.28
CA SER A 72 -6.45 -0.14 -18.99
C SER A 72 -7.04 1.26 -18.77
N THR A 73 -8.30 1.48 -19.17
CA THR A 73 -8.99 2.77 -19.04
C THR A 73 -10.01 2.70 -17.90
N PRO A 74 -9.98 3.62 -16.93
CA PRO A 74 -11.02 3.74 -15.91
C PRO A 74 -12.40 3.93 -16.56
N LEU A 75 -13.41 3.19 -16.11
CA LEU A 75 -14.77 3.25 -16.66
C LEU A 75 -15.72 3.94 -15.69
N LEU A 76 -16.63 4.75 -16.23
CA LEU A 76 -17.71 5.40 -15.49
C LEU A 76 -19.07 4.89 -16.02
N PHE A 77 -19.86 4.30 -15.13
CA PHE A 77 -21.24 3.89 -15.41
C PHE A 77 -22.17 4.78 -14.59
N ARG A 78 -23.04 5.55 -15.25
CA ARG A 78 -24.04 6.41 -14.58
C ARG A 78 -25.21 5.59 -14.06
N ASP A 79 -25.63 4.61 -14.86
CA ASP A 79 -26.76 3.74 -14.57
C ASP A 79 -26.27 2.38 -14.08
N LYS A 80 -26.97 1.85 -13.08
CA LYS A 80 -26.71 0.50 -12.52
C LYS A 80 -27.37 -0.62 -13.32
N THR A 81 -28.32 -0.25 -14.19
CA THR A 81 -29.06 -1.21 -15.00
C THR A 81 -28.08 -1.80 -16.01
N VAL A 82 -27.88 -3.12 -15.94
CA VAL A 82 -26.93 -3.92 -16.74
C VAL A 82 -25.50 -4.01 -16.20
N LEU A 83 -25.34 -4.12 -14.89
CA LEU A 83 -24.24 -4.88 -14.29
C LEU A 83 -24.89 -6.01 -13.47
N ASP A 84 -25.21 -7.10 -14.16
CA ASP A 84 -25.84 -8.29 -13.58
C ASP A 84 -24.77 -9.36 -13.31
#